data_AF-N9E923-F1
#
_entry.id   AF-N9E923-F1
#
_cell.length_a   1.000
_cell.length_b   1.000
_cell.length_c   1.000
_cell.angle_alpha   90.00
_cell.angle_beta   90.00
_cell.angle_gamma   90.00
#
_symmetry.space_group_name_H-M   'P 1'
#
loop_
_entity.id
_entity.type
_entity.pdbx_description
1 polymer ?
#
loop_
_entity_poly.entity_id
_entity_poly.type
_entity_poly.pdbx_seq_one_letter_code
_entity_poly.pdbx_strand_id
1 'polypeptide(L)'
;MQQKTHPSLINYVGGPENYQKLLKYAQNMFAESKLEIQKVESNPPLYSYIVDQEEICFVPKTITMKVAGKTVKASPSFMVAIRSQHSHQWTYLDGSGLQKNPKMLFILFPNFPKNVKVPF
;
A
#
# COMPACT_ATOMS: atom_id res chain seq x y z
N MET A 1 5.61 -4.49 18.29
CA MET A 1 4.80 -4.69 17.07
C MET A 1 5.69 -4.36 15.89
N GLN A 2 5.95 -5.29 14.96
CA GLN A 2 6.82 -4.99 13.81
C GLN A 2 6.15 -3.94 12.92
N GLN A 3 6.85 -2.85 12.62
CA GLN A 3 6.33 -1.80 11.74
C GLN A 3 6.29 -2.34 10.31
N LYS A 4 5.08 -2.61 9.79
CA LYS A 4 4.87 -3.11 8.42
C LYS A 4 4.65 -2.01 7.39
N THR A 5 4.63 -0.75 7.81
CA THR A 5 4.43 0.43 6.95
C THR A 5 5.75 1.17 6.78
N HIS A 6 6.01 1.63 5.56
CA HIS A 6 7.21 2.39 5.25
C HIS A 6 7.18 3.79 5.90
N PRO A 7 8.31 4.30 6.45
CA PRO A 7 8.36 5.63 7.07
C PRO A 7 7.94 6.78 6.17
N SER A 8 8.07 6.66 4.84
CA SER A 8 7.66 7.73 3.91
C SER A 8 6.19 8.12 4.08
N LEU A 9 5.28 7.15 4.28
CA LEU A 9 3.86 7.45 4.50
C LEU A 9 3.66 8.14 5.86
N ILE A 10 4.39 7.73 6.89
CA ILE A 10 4.29 8.29 8.24
C ILE A 10 4.73 9.75 8.22
N ASN A 11 5.85 10.04 7.55
CA ASN A 11 6.35 11.40 7.39
C ASN A 11 5.39 12.24 6.55
N TYR A 12 4.84 11.68 5.47
CA TYR A 12 3.86 12.36 4.62
C TYR A 12 2.60 12.82 5.38
N VAL A 13 2.10 12.01 6.32
CA VAL A 13 0.92 12.39 7.13
C VAL A 13 1.27 13.31 8.31
N GLY A 14 2.53 13.73 8.45
CA GLY A 14 2.98 14.63 9.51
C GLY A 14 3.45 13.93 10.80
N GLY A 15 3.87 12.67 10.69
CA GLY A 15 4.53 11.93 11.77
C GLY A 15 3.68 10.88 12.47
N PRO A 16 4.24 10.18 13.47
CA PRO A 16 3.62 9.01 14.10
C PRO A 16 2.25 9.27 14.74
N GLU A 17 2.05 10.44 15.36
CA GLU A 17 0.78 10.77 16.02
C GLU A 17 -0.37 10.91 15.01
N ASN A 18 -0.13 11.61 13.90
CA ASN A 18 -1.11 11.74 12.84
C ASN A 18 -1.35 10.41 12.13
N TYR A 19 -0.31 9.59 11.99
CA TYR A 19 -0.46 8.24 11.48
C TYR A 19 -1.35 7.38 12.37
N GLN A 20 -1.20 7.44 13.70
CA GLN A 20 -2.08 6.75 14.63
C GLN A 20 -3.53 7.23 14.54
N LYS A 21 -3.75 8.56 14.42
CA LYS A 21 -5.10 9.13 14.20
C LYS A 21 -5.72 8.61 12.90
N LEU A 22 -4.93 8.56 11.82
CA LEU A 22 -5.36 8.00 10.53
C LEU A 22 -5.73 6.51 10.65
N LEU A 23 -4.93 5.71 11.34
CA LEU A 23 -5.23 4.30 11.58
C LEU A 23 -6.52 4.12 12.37
N LYS A 24 -6.73 4.91 13.43
CA LYS A 24 -7.97 4.87 14.21
C LYS A 24 -9.19 5.26 13.38
N TYR A 25 -9.06 6.30 12.54
CA TYR A 25 -10.11 6.68 11.60
C TYR A 25 -10.43 5.55 10.61
N ALA A 26 -9.42 4.93 9.99
CA ALA A 26 -9.61 3.81 9.08
C ALA A 26 -10.26 2.59 9.75
N GLN A 27 -9.86 2.27 10.98
CA GLN A 27 -10.48 1.20 11.78
C GLN A 27 -11.97 1.45 12.02
N ASN A 28 -12.35 2.67 12.42
CA ASN A 28 -13.75 3.03 12.62
C ASN A 28 -14.55 2.92 11.32
N MET A 29 -14.02 3.41 10.21
CA MET A 29 -14.64 3.28 8.89
C MET A 29 -14.89 1.82 8.48
N PHE A 30 -13.93 0.92 8.76
CA PHE A 30 -14.10 -0.51 8.50
C PHE A 30 -15.15 -1.16 9.41
N ALA A 31 -15.18 -0.78 10.70
CA ALA A 31 -16.18 -1.28 11.63
C ALA A 31 -17.61 -0.84 11.24
N GLU A 32 -17.79 0.44 10.90
CA GLU A 32 -19.08 1.01 10.48
C GLU A 32 -19.60 0.40 9.18
N SER A 33 -18.72 0.13 8.22
CA SER A 33 -19.08 -0.48 6.94
C SER A 33 -19.38 -1.99 7.02
N LYS A 34 -19.24 -2.61 8.20
CA LYS A 34 -19.38 -4.06 8.42
C LYS A 34 -18.56 -4.83 7.38
N LEU A 35 -17.35 -4.36 7.11
CA LEU A 35 -16.47 -4.88 6.09
C LEU A 35 -15.73 -6.11 6.63
N GLU A 36 -15.79 -7.20 5.88
CA GLU A 36 -15.07 -8.44 6.16
C GLU A 36 -14.22 -8.79 4.94
N ILE A 37 -12.91 -8.97 5.13
CA ILE A 37 -12.03 -9.46 4.05
C ILE A 37 -12.18 -10.97 3.98
N GLN A 38 -12.73 -11.48 2.88
CA GLN A 38 -12.95 -12.91 2.70
C GLN A 38 -11.76 -13.60 2.03
N LYS A 39 -11.15 -12.93 1.05
CA LYS A 39 -10.00 -13.45 0.31
C LYS A 39 -9.09 -12.33 -0.16
N VAL A 40 -7.79 -12.54 -0.06
CA VAL A 40 -6.78 -11.73 -0.71
C VAL A 40 -5.98 -12.65 -1.62
N GLU A 41 -5.94 -12.33 -2.90
CA GLU A 41 -5.13 -13.02 -3.89
C GLU A 41 -4.02 -12.07 -4.33
N SER A 42 -2.81 -12.61 -4.49
CA SER A 42 -1.65 -11.84 -4.95
C SER A 42 -0.86 -12.61 -5.99
N ASN A 43 -0.23 -11.88 -6.90
CA ASN A 43 0.69 -12.43 -7.88
C ASN A 43 2.10 -11.87 -7.63
N PRO A 44 3.16 -12.58 -8.07
CA PRO A 44 4.52 -12.04 -8.02
C PRO A 44 4.62 -10.68 -8.72
N PRO A 45 5.48 -9.76 -8.25
CA PRO A 45 5.77 -8.54 -8.98
C PRO A 45 6.45 -8.86 -10.32
N LEU A 46 6.12 -8.11 -11.37
CA LEU A 46 6.74 -8.27 -12.69
C LEU A 46 8.11 -7.59 -12.79
N TYR A 47 8.29 -6.50 -12.05
CA TYR A 47 9.49 -5.68 -12.04
C TYR A 47 9.78 -5.20 -10.62
N SER A 48 11.06 -5.02 -10.29
CA SER A 48 11.51 -4.25 -9.15
C SER A 48 12.36 -3.06 -9.61
N TYR A 49 12.34 -2.01 -8.80
CA TYR A 49 13.06 -0.76 -9.03
C TYR A 49 13.99 -0.53 -7.84
N ILE A 50 15.25 -0.25 -8.12
CA ILE A 50 16.17 0.25 -7.10
C ILE A 50 16.08 1.77 -7.10
N VAL A 51 15.72 2.32 -5.95
CA VAL A 51 15.59 3.76 -5.73
C VAL A 51 16.36 4.09 -4.46
N ASP A 52 17.37 4.93 -4.59
CA ASP A 52 18.34 5.18 -3.52
C ASP A 52 18.95 3.87 -2.99
N GLN A 53 18.70 3.52 -1.71
CA GLN A 53 19.14 2.26 -1.09
C GLN A 53 17.98 1.28 -0.86
N GLU A 54 16.88 1.47 -1.56
CA GLU A 54 15.66 0.68 -1.40
C GLU A 54 15.32 -0.08 -2.68
N GLU A 55 14.85 -1.31 -2.50
CA GLU A 55 14.17 -2.05 -3.55
C GLU A 55 12.66 -1.86 -3.37
N ILE A 56 12.01 -1.41 -4.44
CA ILE A 56 10.57 -1.17 -4.50
C ILE A 56 9.97 -2.02 -5.61
N CYS A 57 8.93 -2.79 -5.30
CA CYS A 57 8.19 -3.54 -6.29
C CYS A 57 6.67 -3.42 -6.07
N PHE A 58 5.92 -3.62 -7.16
CA PHE A 58 4.46 -3.57 -7.12
C PHE A 58 3.91 -4.98 -7.17
N VAL A 59 3.30 -5.43 -6.08
CA VAL A 59 2.72 -6.77 -5.94
C VAL A 59 1.24 -6.70 -6.30
N PRO A 60 0.81 -7.20 -7.48
CA PRO A 60 -0.59 -7.16 -7.88
C PRO A 60 -1.45 -7.94 -6.88
N LYS A 61 -2.61 -7.38 -6.52
CA LYS A 61 -3.57 -8.00 -5.62
C LYS A 61 -4.99 -7.86 -6.11
N THR A 62 -5.83 -8.80 -5.71
CA THR A 62 -7.28 -8.68 -5.77
C THR A 62 -7.88 -9.05 -4.42
N ILE A 63 -8.90 -8.32 -3.99
CA ILE A 63 -9.54 -8.53 -2.70
C ILE A 63 -11.01 -8.89 -2.94
N THR A 64 -11.44 -10.01 -2.35
CA THR A 64 -12.86 -10.34 -2.20
C THR A 64 -13.26 -10.01 -0.77
N MET A 65 -14.30 -9.21 -0.63
CA MET A 65 -14.79 -8.72 0.65
C MET A 65 -16.30 -8.90 0.75
N LYS A 66 -16.81 -8.99 1.97
CA LYS A 66 -18.23 -8.93 2.27
C LYS A 66 -18.53 -7.56 2.87
N VAL A 67 -19.46 -6.83 2.26
CA VAL A 67 -19.89 -5.50 2.70
C VAL A 67 -21.39 -5.54 2.92
N ALA A 68 -21.83 -5.24 4.15
CA ALA A 68 -23.25 -5.30 4.53
C ALA A 68 -23.95 -6.60 4.10
N GLY A 69 -23.26 -7.75 4.24
CA GLY A 69 -23.81 -9.06 3.90
C GLY A 69 -23.57 -9.52 2.46
N LYS A 70 -23.19 -8.63 1.54
CA LYS A 70 -22.99 -8.96 0.11
C LYS A 70 -21.51 -9.17 -0.20
N THR A 71 -21.18 -10.25 -0.91
CA THR A 71 -19.82 -10.47 -1.41
C THR A 71 -19.57 -9.58 -2.64
N VAL A 72 -18.47 -8.85 -2.60
CA VAL A 72 -18.00 -7.93 -3.63
C VAL A 72 -16.53 -8.23 -3.90
N LYS A 73 -16.16 -8.30 -5.19
CA LYS A 73 -14.76 -8.34 -5.62
C LYS A 73 -14.32 -6.92 -5.92
N ALA A 74 -13.31 -6.42 -5.20
CA ALA A 74 -12.75 -5.11 -5.45
C ALA A 74 -12.03 -5.08 -6.81
N SER A 75 -11.95 -3.89 -7.42
CA SER A 75 -11.12 -3.68 -8.59
C SER A 75 -9.67 -4.14 -8.33
N PRO A 76 -8.99 -4.75 -9.31
CA PRO A 76 -7.59 -5.11 -9.17
C PRO A 76 -6.74 -3.90 -8.76
N SER A 77 -5.84 -4.12 -7.81
CA SER A 77 -4.91 -3.10 -7.33
C SER A 77 -3.55 -3.76 -7.08
N PHE A 78 -2.66 -3.08 -6.36
CA PHE A 78 -1.39 -3.65 -5.94
C PHE A 78 -1.02 -3.20 -4.52
N MET A 79 -0.06 -3.88 -3.90
CA MET A 79 0.72 -3.34 -2.79
C MET A 79 2.03 -2.78 -3.35
N VAL A 80 2.52 -1.69 -2.78
CA VAL A 80 3.92 -1.27 -2.96
C VAL A 80 4.71 -1.93 -1.85
N ALA A 81 5.57 -2.88 -2.19
CA ALA A 81 6.49 -3.52 -1.26
C ALA A 81 7.84 -2.80 -1.32
N ILE A 82 8.35 -2.39 -0.16
CA ILE A 82 9.61 -1.63 -0.03
C ILE A 82 10.51 -2.33 1.00
N ARG A 83 11.78 -2.55 0.66
CA ARG A 83 12.82 -2.95 1.60
C ARG A 83 14.09 -2.16 1.37
N SER A 84 14.88 -1.95 2.41
CA SER A 84 16.28 -1.58 2.24
C SER A 84 17.06 -2.71 1.59
N GLN A 85 18.01 -2.40 0.72
CA GLN A 85 18.94 -3.40 0.15
C GLN A 85 19.81 -4.07 1.23
N HIS A 86 19.93 -3.46 2.41
CA HIS A 86 20.66 -3.99 3.55
C HIS A 86 19.79 -4.80 4.53
N SER A 87 18.51 -5.01 4.21
CA SER A 87 17.56 -5.70 5.08
C SER A 87 16.68 -6.69 4.32
N HIS A 88 16.35 -7.79 4.97
CA HIS A 88 15.35 -8.74 4.46
C HIS A 88 13.92 -8.40 4.92
N GLN A 89 13.73 -7.30 5.64
CA GLN A 89 12.41 -6.88 6.12
C GLN A 89 11.68 -6.01 5.10
N TRP A 90 10.51 -6.48 4.69
CA TRP A 90 9.60 -5.76 3.82
C TRP A 90 8.61 -4.91 4.61
N THR A 91 8.41 -3.70 4.13
CA THR A 91 7.29 -2.83 4.45
C THR A 91 6.36 -2.71 3.25
N TYR A 92 5.12 -2.29 3.49
CA TYR A 92 4.06 -2.31 2.49
C TYR A 92 3.20 -1.04 2.58
N LEU A 93 2.82 -0.52 1.41
CA LEU A 93 1.81 0.52 1.25
C LEU A 93 0.70 0.00 0.33
N ASP A 94 -0.57 0.31 0.64
CA ASP A 94 -1.67 -0.05 -0.26
C ASP A 94 -1.69 0.88 -1.48
N GLY A 95 -1.56 0.30 -2.68
CA GLY A 95 -1.48 1.01 -3.94
C GLY A 95 -2.82 1.46 -4.52
N SER A 96 -3.96 1.06 -3.95
CA SER A 96 -5.29 1.50 -4.43
C SER A 96 -5.47 3.03 -4.36
N GLY A 97 -4.84 3.68 -3.37
CA GLY A 97 -4.77 5.14 -3.29
C GLY A 97 -3.90 5.76 -4.38
N LEU A 98 -2.82 5.06 -4.78
CA LEU A 98 -1.90 5.52 -5.82
C LEU A 98 -2.52 5.45 -7.22
N GLN A 99 -3.39 4.47 -7.49
CA GLN A 99 -4.16 4.42 -8.74
C GLN A 99 -5.04 5.68 -8.90
N LYS A 100 -5.63 6.17 -7.81
CA LYS A 100 -6.45 7.39 -7.81
C LYS A 100 -5.62 8.67 -7.84
N ASN A 101 -4.40 8.63 -7.32
CA ASN A 101 -3.48 9.76 -7.31
C ASN A 101 -2.03 9.31 -7.58
N PRO A 102 -1.65 9.11 -8.86
CA PRO A 102 -0.32 8.62 -9.22
C PRO A 102 0.82 9.54 -8.77
N LYS A 103 0.55 10.85 -8.61
CA LYS A 103 1.54 11.83 -8.12
C LYS A 103 2.03 11.52 -6.71
N MET A 104 1.21 10.85 -5.90
CA MET A 104 1.56 10.47 -4.53
C MET A 104 2.79 9.54 -4.49
N LEU A 105 2.98 8.68 -5.49
CA LEU A 105 4.16 7.82 -5.57
C LEU A 105 5.45 8.66 -5.58
N PHE A 106 5.48 9.73 -6.38
CA PHE A 106 6.64 10.63 -6.48
C PHE A 106 6.79 11.58 -5.29
N ILE A 107 5.73 11.78 -4.50
CA ILE A 107 5.84 12.52 -3.23
C ILE A 107 6.47 11.61 -2.16
N LEU A 108 6.04 10.35 -2.10
CA LEU A 108 6.55 9.38 -1.14
C LEU A 108 7.97 8.92 -1.47
N PHE A 109 8.32 8.88 -2.76
CA PHE A 109 9.62 8.47 -3.29
C PHE A 109 10.08 9.47 -4.35
N PRO A 110 10.69 10.60 -3.96
CA PRO A 110 11.05 11.68 -4.89
C PRO A 110 12.00 11.29 -6.02
N ASN A 111 12.91 10.34 -5.76
CA ASN A 111 13.90 9.86 -6.72
C ASN A 111 13.38 8.71 -7.59
N PHE A 112 12.10 8.37 -7.49
CA PHE A 112 11.52 7.26 -8.23
C PHE A 112 11.48 7.52 -9.74
N PRO A 113 11.82 6.54 -10.61
CA PRO A 113 11.84 6.75 -12.05
C PRO A 113 10.50 7.24 -12.62
N LYS A 114 10.54 8.34 -13.39
CA LYS A 114 9.33 8.99 -13.94
C LYS A 114 8.60 8.16 -15.00
N ASN A 115 9.28 7.20 -15.62
CA ASN A 115 8.75 6.30 -16.65
C ASN A 115 8.30 4.94 -16.08
N VAL A 116 8.02 4.86 -14.78
CA VAL A 116 7.59 3.62 -14.13
C VAL A 116 6.28 3.10 -14.73
N LYS A 117 6.25 1.78 -14.96
CA LYS A 117 5.01 1.03 -15.19
C LYS A 117 4.44 0.61 -13.83
N VAL A 118 3.37 1.28 -13.41
CA VAL A 118 2.54 0.85 -12.28
C VAL A 118 1.54 -0.21 -12.78
N PRO A 119 1.24 -1.29 -12.03
CA PRO A 119 0.24 -2.26 -12.46
C PRO A 119 -1.17 -1.65 -12.53
N PHE A 120 -1.84 -1.88 -13.66
CA PHE A 120 -3.21 -1.44 -13.99
C PHE A 120 -3.37 0.07 -14.14
#